data_AF-A0A3A8IRJ6-F1
#
_entry.id   AF-A0A3A8IRJ6-F1
#
_cell.length_a   1.000
_cell.length_b   1.000
_cell.length_c   1.000
_cell.angle_alpha   90.00
_cell.angle_beta   90.00
_cell.angle_gamma   90.00
#
_symmetry.space_group_name_H-M   'P 1'
#
loop_
_entity.id
_entity.type
_entity.pdbx_description
1 polymer ?
#
loop_
_entity_poly.entity_id
_entity_poly.type
_entity_poly.pdbx_seq_one_letter_code
_entity_poly.pdbx_strand_id
1 'polypeptide(L)' 'MTVYDRYRTLLHKLALVRARAPGGDSPEADALLDTMDEVWAALSDGERAAMERERARLAVAVDTRAVPA' A
#
# COMPACT_ATOMS: atom_id res chain seq x y z
N MET A 1 13.31 3.80 7.14
CA MET A 1 12.17 3.31 6.33
C MET A 1 10.95 3.31 7.23
N THR A 2 9.88 4.00 6.85
CA THR A 2 8.65 4.11 7.65
C THR A 2 7.74 2.88 7.48
N VAL A 3 6.76 2.71 8.37
CA VAL A 3 5.67 1.72 8.19
C VAL A 3 4.95 1.93 6.87
N TYR A 4 4.71 3.19 6.49
CA TYR A 4 4.11 3.55 5.22
C TYR A 4 4.97 3.09 4.02
N ASP A 5 6.29 3.28 4.07
CA ASP A 5 7.20 2.81 3.02
C ASP A 5 7.15 1.30 2.83
N ARG A 6 7.14 0.55 3.95
CA ARG A 6 7.03 -0.92 3.93
C ARG A 6 5.70 -1.36 3.29
N TYR A 7 4.59 -0.77 3.71
CA TYR A 7 3.26 -1.08 3.18
C TYR A 7 3.14 -0.72 1.68
N ARG A 8 3.70 0.43 1.28
CA ARG A 8 3.75 0.87 -0.12
C ARG A 8 4.57 -0.09 -1.00
N THR A 9 5.69 -0.62 -0.49
CA THR A 9 6.47 -1.63 -1.21
C THR A 9 5.67 -2.91 -1.45
N LEU A 10 4.91 -3.38 -0.46
CA LEU A 10 4.04 -4.56 -0.60
C LEU A 10 2.94 -4.32 -1.65
N LEU A 11 2.27 -3.17 -1.60
CA LEU A 11 1.28 -2.75 -2.60
C LEU A 11 1.87 -2.72 -4.02
N HIS A 12 3.09 -2.18 -4.17
CA HIS A 12 3.76 -2.13 -5.46
C HIS A 12 4.06 -3.54 -6.00
N LYS A 13 4.52 -4.45 -5.14
CA LYS A 13 4.74 -5.86 -5.51
C LYS A 13 3.44 -6.53 -5.94
N LEU A 14 2.36 -6.35 -5.17
CA LEU A 14 1.04 -6.91 -5.50
C LEU A 14 0.54 -6.42 -6.87
N ALA A 15 0.71 -5.13 -7.18
CA ALA A 15 0.36 -4.58 -8.49
C ALA A 15 1.14 -5.25 -9.63
N LEU A 16 2.45 -5.47 -9.45
CA LEU A 16 3.28 -6.15 -10.43
C LEU A 16 2.87 -7.61 -10.65
N VAL A 17 2.56 -8.33 -9.57
CA VAL A 17 2.10 -9.73 -9.65
C VAL A 17 0.77 -9.82 -10.40
N ARG A 18 -0.21 -8.98 -10.03
CA ARG A 18 -1.51 -8.93 -10.70
C ARG A 18 -1.42 -8.56 -12.18
N ALA A 19 -0.52 -7.63 -12.54
CA ALA A 19 -0.30 -7.28 -13.93
C ALA A 19 0.25 -8.44 -14.78
N ARG A 20 0.96 -9.38 -14.15
CA ARG A 20 1.54 -10.57 -14.81
C ARG A 20 0.58 -11.76 -14.89
N ALA A 21 -0.46 -11.78 -14.06
CA ALA A 21 -1.46 -12.85 -14.01
C ALA A 21 -2.88 -12.30 -14.25
N PRO A 22 -3.23 -11.92 -15.50
CA PRO A 22 -4.57 -11.47 -15.87
C PRO A 22 -5.52 -12.68 -15.92
N GLY A 23 -5.88 -13.20 -14.74
CA GLY A 23 -6.73 -14.37 -14.56
C GLY A 23 -7.36 -14.51 -13.17
N GLY A 24 -7.09 -13.56 -12.27
CA GLY A 24 -7.75 -13.46 -10.96
C GLY A 24 -7.02 -14.17 -9.84
N ASP A 25 -6.60 -15.42 -10.06
CA ASP A 25 -5.97 -16.23 -9.01
C ASP A 25 -4.46 -16.36 -9.22
N SER A 26 -3.70 -15.88 -8.25
CA SER A 26 -2.26 -16.04 -8.19
C SER A 26 -1.88 -16.37 -6.75
N PRO A 27 -1.34 -17.57 -6.48
CA PRO A 27 -0.86 -17.93 -5.14
C PRO A 27 0.19 -16.94 -4.60
N GLU A 28 0.94 -16.30 -5.49
CA GLU A 28 1.89 -15.24 -5.13
C GLU A 28 1.17 -13.95 -4.69
N ALA A 29 0.06 -13.60 -5.34
CA ALA A 29 -0.78 -12.48 -4.92
C ALA A 29 -1.43 -12.76 -3.55
N ASP A 30 -1.90 -13.99 -3.33
CA ASP A 30 -2.50 -14.41 -2.06
C ASP A 30 -1.48 -14.35 -0.93
N ALA A 31 -0.28 -14.90 -1.11
CA ALA A 31 0.79 -14.82 -0.11
C ALA A 31 1.20 -13.37 0.20
N LEU A 32 1.15 -12.47 -0.78
CA LEU A 32 1.39 -11.04 -0.57
C LEU A 32 0.27 -10.38 0.24
N LEU A 33 -1.00 -10.75 -0.01
CA LEU A 33 -2.13 -10.26 0.76
C LEU A 33 -2.06 -10.74 2.22
N ASP A 34 -1.75 -12.03 2.45
CA ASP A 34 -1.53 -12.57 3.80
C ASP A 34 -0.42 -11.80 4.53
N THR A 35 0.71 -11.54 3.85
CA THR A 35 1.80 -10.74 4.41
C THR A 35 1.35 -9.31 4.76
N MET A 36 0.50 -8.71 3.93
CA MET A 36 -0.04 -7.37 4.19
C MET A 36 -0.95 -7.36 5.41
N ASP A 37 -1.78 -8.39 5.59
CA ASP A 37 -2.66 -8.54 6.74
C ASP A 37 -1.86 -8.76 8.03
N GLU A 38 -0.80 -9.57 8.01
CA GLU A 38 0.11 -9.74 9.14
C GLU A 38 0.80 -8.42 9.52
N VAL A 39 1.28 -7.68 8.52
CA VAL A 39 1.92 -6.37 8.75
C VAL A 39 0.91 -5.41 9.36
N TRP A 40 -0.33 -5.37 8.86
CA TRP A 40 -1.38 -4.52 9.40
C TRP A 40 -1.77 -4.90 10.84
N ALA A 41 -1.86 -6.20 11.13
CA ALA A 41 -2.15 -6.74 12.45
C ALA A 41 -1.06 -6.39 13.48
N ALA A 42 0.20 -6.38 13.05
CA ALA A 42 1.35 -6.03 13.89
C ALA A 42 1.49 -4.53 14.20
N LEU A 43 0.77 -3.64 13.50
CA LEU A 43 0.81 -2.21 13.76
C LEU A 43 0.07 -1.86 15.06
N SER A 44 0.72 -1.04 15.88
CA SER A 44 0.03 -0.31 16.95
C SER A 44 -0.94 0.73 16.40
N ASP A 45 -1.90 1.17 17.21
CA ASP A 45 -2.85 2.21 16.82
C ASP A 45 -2.15 3.52 16.43
N GLY A 46 -1.03 3.85 17.09
CA GLY A 46 -0.21 5.01 16.75
C GLY A 46 0.42 4.92 15.37
N GLU A 47 0.89 3.72 14.99
CA GLU A 47 1.46 3.45 13.67
C GLU A 47 0.38 3.45 12.57
N ARG A 48 -0.80 2.89 12.85
CA ARG A 48 -1.97 2.98 11.94
C ARG A 48 -2.38 4.43 11.72
N ALA A 49 -2.46 5.23 12.79
CA ALA A 49 -2.76 6.65 12.69
C ALA A 49 -1.67 7.43 11.92
N ALA A 50 -0.40 7.09 12.11
CA ALA A 50 0.69 7.68 11.32
C ALA A 50 0.56 7.33 9.82
N MET A 51 0.16 6.11 9.50
CA MET A 51 -0.05 5.66 8.13
C MET A 51 -1.22 6.39 7.45
N GLU A 52 -2.35 6.57 8.15
CA GLU A 52 -3.49 7.33 7.61
C GLU A 52 -3.16 8.81 7.39
N ARG A 53 -2.40 9.44 8.31
CA ARG A 53 -1.92 10.81 8.12
C ARG A 53 -1.02 10.95 6.89
N GLU A 54 -0.08 10.02 6.70
CA GLU A 54 0.81 10.05 5.54
C GLU A 54 0.02 9.81 4.24
N ARG A 55 -0.97 8.92 4.26
CA ARG A 55 -1.89 8.70 3.13
C ARG A 55 -2.69 9.96 2.79
N ALA A 56 -3.25 10.64 3.79
CA ALA A 56 -3.98 11.89 3.61
C ALA A 56 -3.08 13.01 3.05
N ARG A 57 -1.86 13.14 3.60
CA ARG A 57 -0.86 14.10 3.11
C ARG A 57 -0.54 13.87 1.63
N LEU A 58 -0.35 12.62 1.22
CA LEU A 58 -0.03 12.28 -0.16
C LEU A 58 -1.22 12.44 -1.11
N ALA A 59 -2.45 12.16 -0.67
CA ALA A 59 -3.65 12.42 -1.45
C ALA A 59 -3.80 13.92 -1.78
N VAL A 60 -3.57 14.80 -0.80
CA VAL A 60 -3.54 16.26 -1.00
C VAL A 60 -2.37 16.68 -1.92
N ALA A 61 -1.22 16.03 -1.82
CA ALA A 61 -0.06 16.30 -2.67
C ALA A 61 -0.23 15.84 -4.14
N VAL A 62 -1.15 14.91 -4.40
CA VAL A 62 -1.55 14.52 -5.77
C VAL A 62 -2.55 15.52 -6.32
N ASP A 63 -3.53 15.93 -5.52
CA ASP A 63 -4.56 16.90 -5.91
C ASP A 63 -3.96 18.27 -6.27
N THR A 64 -2.97 18.73 -5.49
CA THR A 64 -2.21 19.96 -5.77
C THR A 64 -1.29 19.89 -6.99
N ARG A 65 -0.94 18.69 -7.47
CA ARG A 65 -0.22 18.50 -8.75
C ARG A 65 -1.17 18.39 -9.95
N ALA A 66 -2.47 18.23 -9.71
CA ALA A 66 -3.50 18.06 -10.74
C ALA A 66 -4.13 19.39 -11.19
N VAL A 67 -3.55 20.54 -10.84
CA VAL A 67 -3.95 21.85 -11.39
C VAL A 67 -3.06 22.20 -12.60
N PRO A 68 -3.51 21.96 -13.84
CA PRO A 68 -2.94 22.59 -15.01
C PRO A 68 -3.45 24.04 -15.16
N ALA A 69 -2.59 24.86 -15.73
CA ALA A 69 -2.74 26.29 -16.02
C ALA A 69 -3.92 26.66 -16.94
#